data_AF-A0A7Y5SQ02-F1
#
_entry.id   AF-A0A7Y5SQ02-F1
#
_cell.length_a   1.000
_cell.length_b   1.000
_cell.length_c   1.000
_cell.angle_alpha   90.00
_cell.angle_beta   90.00
_cell.angle_gamma   90.00
#
_symmetry.space_group_name_H-M   'P 1'
#
loop_
_entity.id
_entity.type
_entity.pdbx_description
1 polymer ?
#
loop_
_entity_poly.entity_id
_entity_poly.type
_entity_poly.pdbx_seq_one_letter_code
_entity_poly.pdbx_strand_id
1 'polypeptide(L)' 'MKRVIPPLLHLMRQWDAIAARRPDVMLTNSRTSQQRIRRYYQRDAEVIAPPVDIERIPFSTKPGS' A
#
# COMPACT_ATOMS: atom_id res chain seq x y z
N MET A 1 -25.92 -13.40 0.23
CA MET A 1 -24.64 -12.76 0.60
C MET A 1 -24.15 -11.69 -0.39
N LYS A 2 -24.33 -11.84 -1.72
CA LYS A 2 -23.83 -10.87 -2.73
C LYS A 2 -24.42 -9.43 -2.69
N ARG A 3 -25.55 -9.19 -2.03
CA ARG A 3 -26.21 -7.86 -2.00
C ARG A 3 -25.62 -6.89 -0.97
N VAL A 4 -24.87 -7.39 0.02
CA VAL A 4 -24.31 -6.56 1.11
C VAL A 4 -22.89 -6.09 0.80
N ILE A 5 -22.17 -6.82 -0.07
CA ILE A 5 -20.79 -6.52 -0.45
C ILE A 5 -20.67 -5.15 -1.16
N PRO A 6 -21.50 -4.80 -2.17
CA PRO A 6 -21.36 -3.53 -2.88
C PRO A 6 -21.50 -2.27 -1.99
N PRO A 7 -22.53 -2.13 -1.13
CA PRO A 7 -22.64 -0.96 -0.26
C PRO A 7 -21.54 -0.92 0.80
N LEU A 8 -21.12 -2.08 1.33
CA LEU A 8 -20.01 -2.15 2.28
C LEU A 8 -18.69 -1.67 1.66
N LEU A 9 -18.36 -2.14 0.46
CA LEU A 9 -17.16 -1.71 -0.26
C LEU A 9 -17.17 -0.20 -0.55
N HIS A 10 -18.35 0.36 -0.83
CA HIS A 10 -18.49 1.80 -1.03
C HIS A 10 -18.13 2.59 0.23
N LEU A 11 -18.63 2.16 1.39
CA LEU A 11 -18.31 2.78 2.68
C LEU A 11 -16.82 2.66 3.00
N MET A 12 -16.23 1.48 2.78
CA MET A 12 -14.79 1.27 2.98
C MET A 12 -13.96 2.18 2.09
N ARG A 13 -14.33 2.33 0.82
CA ARG A 13 -13.64 3.24 -0.12
C ARG A 13 -13.71 4.70 0.34
N GLN A 14 -14.87 5.14 0.84
CA GLN A 14 -15.01 6.49 1.37
C GLN A 14 -14.15 6.69 2.62
N TRP A 15 -14.20 5.75 3.56
CA TRP A 15 -13.43 5.79 4.80
C TRP A 15 -11.92 5.85 4.53
N ASP A 16 -11.45 5.01 3.61
CA ASP A 16 -10.05 4.97 3.17
C ASP A 16 -9.61 6.31 2.53
N ALA A 17 -10.42 6.88 1.65
CA ALA A 17 -10.14 8.18 1.03
C ALA A 17 -10.09 9.33 2.05
N ILE A 18 -10.93 9.29 3.09
CA ILE A 18 -10.91 10.27 4.18
C ILE A 18 -9.67 10.08 5.06
N ALA A 19 -9.34 8.85 5.42
CA ALA A 19 -8.18 8.52 6.23
C ALA A 19 -6.87 8.98 5.55
N ALA A 20 -6.74 8.79 4.24
CA ALA A 20 -5.58 9.21 3.46
C ALA A 20 -5.34 10.73 3.42
N ARG A 21 -6.30 11.57 3.84
CA ARG A 21 -6.12 13.03 3.90
C ARG A 21 -5.47 13.52 5.20
N ARG A 22 -5.49 12.71 6.26
CA ARG A 22 -5.08 13.16 7.61
C ARG A 22 -3.56 13.27 7.81
N PRO A 23 -2.72 12.37 7.30
CA PRO A 23 -1.28 12.45 7.54
C PRO A 23 -0.67 13.68 6.88
N ASP A 24 0.31 14.29 7.55
CA ASP A 24 1.07 15.42 6.99
C ASP A 24 1.95 14.98 5.83
N VAL A 25 2.63 13.84 6.00
CA VAL A 25 3.53 13.24 5.01
C VAL A 25 3.07 11.83 4.66
N MET A 26 3.18 11.46 3.38
CA MET A 26 2.93 10.11 2.92
C MET A 26 4.24 9.40 2.56
N LEU A 27 4.41 8.19 3.10
CA LEU A 27 5.55 7.33 2.87
C LEU A 27 5.08 6.00 2.28
N THR A 28 5.91 5.40 1.42
CA THR A 28 5.59 4.11 0.82
C THR A 28 6.83 3.27 0.54
N ASN A 29 6.63 1.96 0.39
CA ASN A 29 7.73 1.00 0.21
C ASN A 29 8.21 0.85 -1.24
N SER A 30 7.48 1.39 -2.22
CA SER A 30 7.75 1.15 -3.63
C SER A 30 7.14 2.20 -4.55
N ARG A 31 7.70 2.32 -5.76
CA ARG A 31 7.17 3.18 -6.82
C ARG A 31 5.78 2.77 -7.29
N THR A 32 5.46 1.47 -7.25
CA THR A 32 4.12 0.97 -7.63
C THR A 32 3.04 1.49 -6.68
N SER A 33 3.29 1.40 -5.37
CA SER A 33 2.38 1.93 -4.36
C SER A 33 2.32 3.46 -4.40
N GLN A 34 3.46 4.13 -4.63
CA GLN A 34 3.52 5.59 -4.85
C GLN A 34 2.58 6.05 -5.98
N GLN A 35 2.61 5.37 -7.13
CA GLN A 35 1.73 5.68 -8.26
C GLN A 35 0.25 5.48 -7.92
N ARG A 36 -0.09 4.45 -7.12
CA ARG A 36 -1.46 4.22 -6.65
C ARG A 36 -1.92 5.33 -5.71
N ILE A 37 -1.06 5.76 -4.77
CA ILE A 37 -1.36 6.87 -3.85
C ILE A 37 -1.66 8.14 -4.67
N ARG A 38 -0.82 8.45 -5.66
CA ARG A 38 -1.05 9.59 -6.56
C ARG A 38 -2.35 9.46 -7.34
N ARG A 39 -2.65 8.28 -7.90
CA ARG A 39 -3.88 8.04 -8.67
C ARG A 39 -5.16 8.16 -7.83
N TYR A 40 -5.20 7.52 -6.67
CA TYR A 40 -6.44 7.38 -5.90
C TYR A 40 -6.65 8.47 -4.85
N TYR A 41 -5.58 9.00 -4.27
CA TYR A 41 -5.66 10.01 -3.21
C TYR A 41 -5.23 11.40 -3.69
N GLN A 42 -4.68 11.53 -4.91
CA GLN A 42 -4.15 12.80 -5.44
C GLN A 42 -3.11 13.43 -4.52
N ARG A 43 -2.30 12.57 -3.88
CA ARG A 43 -1.19 12.97 -3.01
C ARG A 43 0.11 12.39 -3.52
N ASP A 44 1.20 13.11 -3.30
CA ASP A 44 2.54 12.56 -3.49
C ASP A 44 2.99 11.84 -2.22
N ALA A 45 3.82 10.82 -2.39
CA ALA A 45 4.40 10.04 -1.31
C ALA A 45 5.90 9.83 -1.57
N GLU A 46 6.70 9.82 -0.52
CA GLU A 46 8.13 9.50 -0.62
C GLU A 46 8.34 7.98 -0.53
N VAL A 47 9.25 7.45 -1.34
CA VAL A 47 9.57 6.03 -1.33
C VAL A 47 10.73 5.78 -0.36
N ILE A 48 10.46 5.04 0.71
CA ILE A 48 11.48 4.52 1.62
C ILE A 48 11.52 3.02 1.41
N ALA A 49 12.59 2.53 0.78
CA ALA A 49 12.77 1.10 0.58
C ALA A 49 12.87 0.39 1.95
N PRO A 50 12.17 -0.73 2.15
CA PRO A 50 12.25 -1.44 3.41
C PRO A 50 13.69 -1.94 3.62
N PRO A 51 14.25 -1.80 4.83
CA PRO A 51 15.53 -2.42 5.13
C PRO A 51 15.35 -3.94 5.10
N VAL A 52 16.13 -4.61 4.25
CA VAL A 52 16.19 -6.07 4.21
C VAL A 52 17.44 -6.49 4.96
N ASP A 53 17.23 -7.27 6.01
CA ASP A 53 18.31 -7.87 6.78
C ASP A 53 18.86 -9.09 6.01
N ILE A 54 20.00 -8.89 5.36
CA ILE A 54 20.69 -9.92 4.57
C ILE A 54 21.39 -10.96 5.43
N GLU A 55 21.66 -10.68 6.71
CA GLU A 55 22.23 -11.66 7.64
C GLU A 55 21.17 -12.67 8.05
N ARG A 56 19.95 -12.20 8.31
CA ARG A 56 18.81 -13.05 8.66
C ARG A 56 18.19 -13.77 7.45
N ILE A 57 18.34 -13.24 6.24
CA ILE A 57 17.74 -13.78 5.01
C ILE A 57 18.85 -14.13 4.02
N PRO A 58 19.56 -15.26 4.23
CA PRO A 58 20.63 -15.68 3.34
C PRO A 58 20.07 -16.09 1.96
N PHE A 59 20.90 -15.90 0.93
CA PHE A 59 20.54 -16.27 -0.43
C PHE A 59 20.29 -17.78 -0.55
N SER A 60 19.09 -18.17 -1.00
CA SER A 60 18.76 -19.57 -1.28
C SER A 60 19.33 -20.00 -2.63
N THR A 61 20.10 -21.08 -2.64
CA THR A 61 20.55 -21.76 -3.86
C THR A 61 19.57 -22.81 -4.37
N LYS A 62 18.51 -23.12 -3.59
CA LYS A 62 17.45 -24.03 -4.01
C LYS A 62 16.45 -23.29 -4.90
N PRO A 63 16.00 -23.90 -6.03
CA PRO A 63 14.89 -23.36 -6.82
C PRO A 63 13.65 -23.18 -5.95
N GLY A 64 12.89 -22.09 -6.17
CA GLY A 64 11.59 -21.92 -5.56
C GLY A 64 10.63 -22.99 -6.07
N SER A 65 10.07 -23.78 -5.16
CA SER A 65 9.04 -24.79 -5.42
C SER A 65 7.69 -24.16 -5.76
#